data_AF-A0A350UZ06-F1
#
_entry.id   AF-A0A350UZ06-F1
#
_cell.length_a   1.000
_cell.length_b   1.000
_cell.length_c   1.000
_cell.angle_alpha   90.00
_cell.angle_beta   90.00
_cell.angle_gamma   90.00
#
_symmetry.space_group_name_H-M   'P 1'
#
loop_
_entity.id
_entity.type
_entity.pdbx_description
1 polymer ?
#
loop_
_entity_poly.entity_id
_entity_poly.type
_entity_poly.pdbx_seq_one_letter_code
_entity_poly.pdbx_strand_id
1 'polypeptide(L)'
;PTLKKLLDEFKLTFPTTKVYSYEVFNDSARQNAWQKSYGKRSMPVLQLDKAKVILALESDFLGNDHNMIEYTRMFTQNRDVMSNNEFNRLYAVEGAVTNTGMNADYRLRLRTDAIEELVMCLLNELVGKKKLSGYAMDSRVTSVFAANDIKQFAAKYKLDEKVIGHIVNDLAKYQGEAIVLGGDKLPESTHIAINLLNEALG
;
A
#
# COMPACT_ATOMS: atom_id res chain seq x y z
N PRO A 1 -27.05 -22.29 11.35
CA PRO A 1 -26.10 -22.73 10.29
C PRO A 1 -25.40 -21.52 9.66
N THR A 2 -24.07 -21.54 9.53
CA THR A 2 -23.36 -20.50 8.78
C THR A 2 -23.59 -20.72 7.28
N LEU A 3 -23.59 -19.65 6.48
CA LEU A 3 -23.74 -19.74 5.02
C LEU A 3 -22.72 -20.71 4.40
N LYS A 4 -21.46 -20.64 4.87
CA LYS A 4 -20.40 -21.55 4.45
C LYS A 4 -20.77 -23.01 4.68
N LYS A 5 -21.21 -23.36 5.90
CA LYS A 5 -21.60 -24.73 6.25
C LYS A 5 -22.75 -25.23 5.37
N LEU A 6 -23.75 -24.39 5.12
CA LEU A 6 -24.88 -24.73 4.25
C LEU A 6 -24.44 -25.00 2.80
N LEU A 7 -23.56 -24.15 2.25
CA LEU A 7 -23.02 -24.34 0.89
C LEU A 7 -22.16 -25.61 0.79
N ASP A 8 -21.40 -25.92 1.83
CA ASP A 8 -20.59 -27.15 1.88
C ASP A 8 -21.48 -28.41 1.94
N GLU A 9 -22.54 -28.41 2.76
CA GLU A 9 -23.54 -29.48 2.82
C GLU A 9 -24.30 -29.65 1.49
N PHE A 10 -24.63 -28.55 0.82
CA PHE A 10 -25.29 -28.56 -0.48
C PHE A 10 -24.39 -29.17 -1.58
N LYS A 11 -23.08 -28.87 -1.57
CA LYS A 11 -22.11 -29.47 -2.50
C LYS A 11 -21.92 -30.97 -2.26
N LEU A 12 -21.95 -31.42 -0.99
CA LEU A 12 -21.88 -32.85 -0.66
C LEU A 12 -23.10 -33.61 -1.21
N THR A 13 -24.28 -32.99 -1.15
CA THR A 13 -25.53 -33.58 -1.66
C THR A 13 -25.59 -33.56 -3.19
N PHE A 14 -25.09 -32.49 -3.81
CA PHE A 14 -25.10 -32.30 -5.27
C PHE A 14 -23.69 -32.01 -5.81
N PRO A 15 -22.87 -33.04 -6.10
CA PRO A 15 -21.44 -32.90 -6.43
C PRO A 15 -21.11 -32.07 -7.67
N THR A 16 -22.06 -31.89 -8.60
CA THR A 16 -21.88 -31.07 -9.80
C THR A 16 -22.08 -29.57 -9.56
N THR A 17 -22.48 -29.17 -8.34
CA THR A 17 -22.73 -27.77 -7.99
C THR A 17 -21.46 -26.93 -8.04
N LYS A 18 -21.54 -25.77 -8.68
CA LYS A 18 -20.53 -24.71 -8.61
C LYS A 18 -21.12 -23.48 -7.92
N VAL A 19 -20.35 -22.89 -7.02
CA VAL A 19 -20.74 -21.67 -6.31
C VAL A 19 -19.87 -20.53 -6.82
N TYR A 20 -20.50 -19.49 -7.33
CA TYR A 20 -19.86 -18.28 -7.80
C TYR A 20 -20.30 -17.12 -6.89
N SER A 21 -19.34 -16.34 -6.41
CA SER A 21 -19.61 -15.08 -5.73
C SER A 21 -19.24 -13.94 -6.67
N TYR A 22 -20.14 -12.99 -6.83
CA TYR A 22 -19.88 -11.76 -7.57
C TYR A 22 -20.03 -10.58 -6.62
N GLU A 23 -19.00 -9.75 -6.59
CA GLU A 23 -18.95 -8.54 -5.80
C GLU A 23 -18.38 -7.43 -6.67
N VAL A 24 -19.14 -6.34 -6.81
CA VAL A 24 -18.79 -5.22 -7.70
C VAL A 24 -17.55 -4.49 -7.19
N PHE A 25 -17.49 -4.25 -5.88
CA PHE A 25 -16.37 -3.63 -5.19
C PHE A 25 -15.68 -4.70 -4.35
N ASN A 26 -14.55 -5.20 -4.81
CA ASN A 26 -13.86 -6.30 -4.16
C ASN A 26 -12.37 -6.04 -4.07
N ASP A 27 -11.73 -6.79 -3.17
CA ASP A 27 -10.30 -6.69 -2.90
C ASP A 27 -9.47 -7.74 -3.66
N SER A 28 -10.01 -8.28 -4.77
CA SER A 28 -9.41 -9.45 -5.44
C SER A 28 -7.99 -9.18 -5.96
N ALA A 29 -7.73 -8.00 -6.52
CA ALA A 29 -6.39 -7.61 -6.98
C ALA A 29 -5.38 -7.62 -5.82
N ARG A 30 -5.74 -7.02 -4.69
CA ARG A 30 -4.92 -6.99 -3.47
C ARG A 30 -4.70 -8.38 -2.88
N GLN A 31 -5.75 -9.19 -2.77
CA GLN A 31 -5.68 -10.57 -2.27
C GLN A 31 -4.85 -11.48 -3.18
N ASN A 32 -4.98 -11.36 -4.50
CA ASN A 32 -4.20 -12.15 -5.45
C ASN A 32 -2.72 -11.75 -5.41
N ALA A 33 -2.43 -10.45 -5.33
CA ALA A 33 -1.07 -9.95 -5.14
C ALA A 33 -0.47 -10.51 -3.84
N TRP A 34 -1.21 -10.45 -2.73
CA TRP A 34 -0.81 -11.03 -1.45
C TRP A 34 -0.55 -12.54 -1.55
N GLN A 35 -1.42 -13.28 -2.25
CA GLN A 35 -1.23 -14.71 -2.49
C GLN A 35 0.02 -15.00 -3.33
N LYS A 36 0.31 -14.20 -4.35
CA LYS A 36 1.53 -14.34 -5.17
C LYS A 36 2.80 -13.98 -4.41
N SER A 37 2.74 -12.97 -3.55
CA SER A 37 3.87 -12.53 -2.72
C SER A 37 4.17 -13.50 -1.56
N TYR A 38 3.12 -14.00 -0.87
CA TYR A 38 3.26 -14.68 0.43
C TYR A 38 2.68 -16.10 0.49
N GLY A 39 2.07 -16.59 -0.60
CA GLY A 39 1.51 -17.95 -0.68
C GLY A 39 0.18 -18.15 0.06
N LYS A 40 -0.40 -17.10 0.66
CA LYS A 40 -1.69 -17.13 1.37
C LYS A 40 -2.59 -16.02 0.87
N ARG A 41 -3.90 -16.27 0.85
CA ARG A 41 -4.89 -15.26 0.42
C ARG A 41 -5.41 -14.38 1.57
N SER A 42 -5.25 -14.83 2.81
CA SER A 42 -5.63 -14.05 4.00
C SER A 42 -4.57 -12.99 4.29
N MET A 43 -4.98 -11.72 4.24
CA MET A 43 -4.14 -10.58 4.62
C MET A 43 -4.18 -10.35 6.13
N PRO A 44 -3.05 -9.93 6.74
CA PRO A 44 -3.03 -9.53 8.15
C PRO A 44 -3.73 -8.19 8.36
N VAL A 45 -4.13 -7.91 9.60
CA VAL A 45 -4.51 -6.55 10.01
C VAL A 45 -3.22 -5.76 10.26
N LEU A 46 -3.09 -4.62 9.59
CA LEU A 46 -1.91 -3.76 9.70
C LEU A 46 -1.93 -2.99 11.02
N GLN A 47 -0.79 -2.90 11.70
CA GLN A 47 -0.62 -2.18 12.96
C GLN A 47 -0.25 -0.71 12.68
N LEU A 48 -1.21 0.09 12.21
CA LEU A 48 -0.98 1.50 11.85
C LEU A 48 -0.62 2.37 13.07
N ASP A 49 -0.94 1.90 14.27
CA ASP A 49 -0.56 2.51 15.55
C ASP A 49 0.95 2.45 15.82
N LYS A 50 1.68 1.58 15.12
CA LYS A 50 3.15 1.50 15.20
C LYS A 50 3.87 2.21 14.07
N ALA A 51 3.14 2.68 13.06
CA ALA A 51 3.72 3.35 11.92
C ALA A 51 3.98 4.84 12.24
N LYS A 52 5.25 5.25 12.13
CA LYS A 52 5.66 6.67 12.16
C LYS A 52 5.48 7.33 10.80
N VAL A 53 5.51 6.57 9.71
CA VAL A 53 5.30 7.07 8.34
C VAL A 53 4.29 6.17 7.64
N ILE A 54 3.26 6.78 7.06
CA ILE A 54 2.25 6.11 6.26
C ILE A 54 2.25 6.76 4.87
N LEU A 55 2.50 5.97 3.84
CA LEU A 55 2.34 6.35 2.44
C LEU A 55 1.09 5.67 1.87
N ALA A 56 0.01 6.42 1.71
CA ALA A 56 -1.23 5.95 1.11
C ALA A 56 -1.23 6.22 -0.40
N LEU A 57 -1.24 5.17 -1.21
CA LEU A 57 -1.29 5.21 -2.67
C LEU A 57 -2.68 4.81 -3.14
N GLU A 58 -3.51 5.78 -3.52
CA GLU A 58 -4.94 5.58 -3.85
C GLU A 58 -5.76 4.86 -2.74
N SER A 59 -5.20 4.71 -1.54
CA SER A 59 -5.84 4.06 -0.40
C SER A 59 -6.60 5.08 0.44
N ASP A 60 -7.90 4.85 0.62
CA ASP A 60 -8.76 5.66 1.48
C ASP A 60 -9.10 4.92 2.79
N PHE A 61 -8.07 4.56 3.56
CA PHE A 61 -8.22 3.78 4.80
C PHE A 61 -8.96 4.54 5.92
N LEU A 62 -9.16 5.85 5.79
CA LEU A 62 -10.00 6.67 6.66
C LEU A 62 -11.44 6.85 6.15
N GLY A 63 -11.80 6.27 4.99
CA GLY A 63 -13.08 6.55 4.35
C GLY A 63 -13.84 5.33 3.81
N ASN A 64 -13.22 4.50 2.96
CA ASN A 64 -13.95 3.40 2.31
C ASN A 64 -13.11 2.14 2.06
N ASP A 65 -11.85 2.12 2.50
CA ASP A 65 -11.00 0.92 2.37
C ASP A 65 -11.32 -0.14 3.45
N HIS A 66 -10.72 -1.31 3.30
CA HIS A 66 -10.88 -2.43 4.21
C HIS A 66 -10.40 -2.09 5.63
N ASN A 67 -11.10 -2.62 6.65
CA ASN A 67 -10.82 -2.37 8.06
C ASN A 67 -10.80 -0.88 8.47
N MET A 68 -11.50 0.00 7.72
CA MET A 68 -11.53 1.44 7.95
C MET A 68 -11.67 1.85 9.42
N ILE A 69 -12.61 1.25 10.15
CA ILE A 69 -12.87 1.63 11.56
C ILE A 69 -11.63 1.40 12.42
N GLU A 70 -10.99 0.25 12.26
CA GLU A 70 -9.80 -0.10 13.04
C GLU A 70 -8.59 0.73 12.62
N TYR A 71 -8.39 0.91 11.31
CA TYR A 71 -7.31 1.74 10.79
C TYR A 71 -7.47 3.22 11.16
N THR A 72 -8.70 3.74 11.18
CA THR A 72 -8.98 5.09 11.67
C THR A 72 -8.63 5.21 13.15
N ARG A 73 -9.04 4.24 13.99
CA ARG A 73 -8.71 4.21 15.41
C ARG A 73 -7.19 4.20 15.64
N MET A 74 -6.48 3.30 14.98
CA MET A 74 -5.02 3.18 15.08
C MET A 74 -4.28 4.43 14.59
N PHE A 75 -4.72 5.01 13.48
CA PHE A 75 -4.12 6.23 12.92
C PHE A 75 -4.30 7.43 13.84
N THR A 76 -5.52 7.65 14.33
CA THR A 76 -5.86 8.81 15.16
C THR A 76 -5.23 8.79 16.54
N GLN A 77 -4.92 7.61 17.09
CA GLN A 77 -4.20 7.46 18.36
C GLN A 77 -2.84 8.15 18.37
N ASN A 78 -2.17 8.24 17.22
CA ASN A 78 -0.87 8.90 17.07
C ASN A 78 -0.98 10.37 16.62
N ARG A 79 -2.18 10.96 16.67
CA ARG A 79 -2.43 12.36 16.27
C ARG A 79 -3.10 13.18 17.37
N ASP A 80 -2.96 12.75 18.62
CA ASP A 80 -3.41 13.52 19.77
C ASP A 80 -2.41 14.63 20.12
N VAL A 81 -2.80 15.89 19.87
CA VAL A 81 -2.02 17.09 20.16
C VAL A 81 -1.73 17.25 21.66
N MET A 82 -2.58 16.66 22.52
CA MET A 82 -2.41 16.71 23.97
C MET A 82 -1.39 15.68 24.47
N SER A 83 -1.00 14.73 23.62
CA SER A 83 0.04 13.76 23.92
C SER A 83 1.43 14.36 23.64
N ASN A 84 2.45 13.90 24.38
CA ASN A 84 3.85 14.27 24.12
C ASN A 84 4.49 13.42 23.00
N ASN A 85 3.70 12.63 22.27
CA ASN A 85 4.20 11.75 21.22
C ASN A 85 4.36 12.51 19.91
N GLU A 86 5.38 12.15 19.12
CA GLU A 86 5.51 12.66 17.75
C GLU A 86 4.37 12.13 16.88
N PHE A 87 3.80 13.00 16.05
CA PHE A 87 2.76 12.61 15.12
C PHE A 87 3.30 11.65 14.07
N ASN A 88 2.48 10.65 13.73
CA ASN A 88 2.74 9.89 12.52
C ASN A 88 2.57 10.79 11.29
N ARG A 89 3.47 10.64 10.32
CA ARG A 89 3.42 11.39 9.08
C ARG A 89 2.60 10.66 8.04
N LEU A 90 1.60 11.33 7.47
CA LEU A 90 0.75 10.81 6.41
C LEU A 90 1.06 11.50 5.07
N TYR A 91 1.52 10.70 4.11
CA TYR A 91 1.62 11.06 2.71
C TYR A 91 0.47 10.41 1.95
N ALA A 92 -0.36 11.20 1.28
CA ALA A 92 -1.41 10.70 0.40
C ALA A 92 -1.08 11.01 -1.06
N VAL A 93 -1.01 9.98 -1.90
CA VAL A 93 -0.82 10.09 -3.35
C VAL A 93 -2.06 9.54 -4.02
N GLU A 94 -2.87 10.42 -4.59
CA GLU A 94 -4.21 10.07 -5.08
C GLU A 94 -4.66 10.99 -6.22
N GLY A 95 -5.46 10.44 -7.15
CA GLY A 95 -6.03 11.19 -8.26
C GLY A 95 -7.22 12.03 -7.84
N ALA A 96 -8.18 11.40 -7.15
CA ALA A 96 -9.35 12.05 -6.55
C ALA A 96 -9.04 12.45 -5.10
N VAL A 97 -9.73 13.46 -4.57
CA VAL A 97 -9.62 13.81 -3.15
C VAL A 97 -10.40 12.79 -2.33
N THR A 98 -9.76 12.21 -1.31
CA THR A 98 -10.39 11.27 -0.36
C THR A 98 -10.36 11.80 1.07
N ASN A 99 -11.03 11.10 2.00
CA ASN A 99 -10.97 11.46 3.42
C ASN A 99 -9.53 11.30 3.96
N THR A 100 -8.83 10.26 3.51
CA THR A 100 -7.40 10.06 3.81
C THR A 100 -6.54 11.20 3.29
N GLY A 101 -6.76 11.65 2.05
CA GLY A 101 -6.04 12.79 1.49
C GLY A 101 -6.31 14.12 2.20
N MET A 102 -7.54 14.35 2.68
CA MET A 102 -7.89 15.58 3.43
C MET A 102 -7.24 15.64 4.81
N ASN A 103 -6.91 14.49 5.40
CA ASN A 103 -6.26 14.39 6.71
C ASN A 103 -4.74 14.16 6.60
N ALA A 104 -4.17 14.16 5.39
CA ALA A 104 -2.76 13.96 5.14
C ALA A 104 -1.92 15.22 5.44
N ASP A 105 -0.69 15.02 5.90
CA ASP A 105 0.28 16.10 6.07
C ASP A 105 0.77 16.61 4.71
N TYR A 106 0.94 15.68 3.76
CA TYR A 106 1.26 15.99 2.37
C TYR A 106 0.35 15.21 1.43
N ARG A 107 -0.31 15.94 0.52
CA ARG A 107 -1.13 15.36 -0.53
C ARG A 107 -0.55 15.65 -1.91
N LEU A 108 -0.20 14.60 -2.63
CA LEU A 108 0.27 14.66 -4.02
C LEU A 108 -0.85 14.22 -4.95
N ARG A 109 -1.25 15.10 -5.87
CA ARG A 109 -2.21 14.73 -6.91
C ARG A 109 -1.49 13.99 -8.03
N LEU A 110 -1.80 12.72 -8.19
CA LEU A 110 -1.21 11.87 -9.24
C LEU A 110 -2.30 11.03 -9.89
N ARG A 111 -2.22 10.82 -11.21
CA ARG A 111 -3.18 9.96 -11.91
C ARG A 111 -2.95 8.51 -11.50
N THR A 112 -4.02 7.76 -11.27
CA THR A 112 -3.98 6.39 -10.71
C THR A 112 -3.11 5.42 -11.51
N ASP A 113 -3.06 5.56 -12.84
CA ASP A 113 -2.21 4.75 -13.73
C ASP A 113 -0.70 5.01 -13.56
N ALA A 114 -0.31 6.16 -13.00
CA ALA A 114 1.09 6.52 -12.76
C ALA A 114 1.59 6.06 -11.38
N ILE A 115 0.72 5.49 -10.54
CA ILE A 115 1.09 5.02 -9.19
C ILE A 115 2.07 3.86 -9.28
N GLU A 116 1.92 2.94 -10.23
CA GLU A 116 2.86 1.82 -10.41
C GLU A 116 4.28 2.35 -10.71
N GLU A 117 4.39 3.32 -11.63
CA GLU A 117 5.67 3.96 -11.99
C GLU A 117 6.29 4.69 -10.78
N LEU A 118 5.48 5.35 -9.93
CA LEU A 118 5.95 5.94 -8.68
C LEU A 118 6.54 4.88 -7.74
N VAL A 119 5.84 3.75 -7.52
CA VAL A 119 6.33 2.66 -6.66
C VAL A 119 7.65 2.10 -7.19
N MET A 120 7.77 1.92 -8.52
CA MET A 120 9.02 1.47 -9.14
C MET A 120 10.15 2.50 -8.96
N CYS A 121 9.86 3.80 -9.05
CA CYS A 121 10.84 4.85 -8.76
C CYS A 121 11.30 4.81 -7.30
N LEU A 122 10.37 4.63 -6.35
CA LEU A 122 10.68 4.51 -4.92
C LEU A 122 11.53 3.27 -4.64
N LEU A 123 11.21 2.12 -5.25
CA LEU A 123 12.02 0.91 -5.18
C LEU A 123 13.44 1.14 -5.71
N ASN A 124 13.59 1.79 -6.86
CA ASN A 124 14.91 2.09 -7.39
C ASN A 124 15.71 3.03 -6.47
N GLU A 125 15.08 4.06 -5.93
CA GLU A 125 15.76 5.02 -5.06
C GLU A 125 16.17 4.38 -3.73
N LEU A 126 15.28 3.60 -3.10
CA LEU A 126 15.52 2.98 -1.79
C LEU A 126 16.37 1.70 -1.90
N VAL A 127 16.03 0.79 -2.79
CA VAL A 127 16.71 -0.51 -2.92
C VAL A 127 17.89 -0.42 -3.89
N GLY A 128 17.70 0.16 -5.06
CA GLY A 128 18.74 0.23 -6.09
C GLY A 128 19.90 1.17 -5.73
N LYS A 129 19.58 2.41 -5.34
CA LYS A 129 20.59 3.46 -5.06
C LYS A 129 21.01 3.48 -3.60
N LYS A 130 20.06 3.56 -2.65
CA LYS A 130 20.35 3.60 -1.21
C LYS A 130 20.68 2.24 -0.59
N LYS A 131 20.43 1.13 -1.29
CA LYS A 131 20.74 -0.25 -0.85
C LYS A 131 20.14 -0.60 0.52
N LEU A 132 18.90 -0.14 0.74
CA LEU A 132 18.22 -0.18 2.03
C LEU A 132 17.82 -1.60 2.49
N SER A 133 17.83 -2.59 1.60
CA SER A 133 17.38 -3.96 1.88
C SER A 133 18.29 -5.02 1.27
N GLY A 134 18.17 -6.27 1.75
CA GLY A 134 18.91 -7.42 1.22
C GLY A 134 18.62 -7.71 -0.26
N TYR A 135 17.48 -7.23 -0.79
CA TYR A 135 17.13 -7.34 -2.21
C TYR A 135 18.03 -6.50 -3.12
N ALA A 136 18.77 -5.53 -2.58
CA ALA A 136 19.69 -4.69 -3.36
C ALA A 136 20.78 -5.49 -4.08
N MET A 137 21.10 -6.69 -3.60
CA MET A 137 22.11 -7.57 -4.20
C MET A 137 21.56 -8.55 -5.25
N ASP A 138 20.23 -8.66 -5.37
CA ASP A 138 19.60 -9.55 -6.35
C ASP A 138 19.39 -8.80 -7.68
N SER A 139 20.23 -9.12 -8.67
CA SER A 139 20.15 -8.53 -10.01
C SER A 139 18.83 -8.80 -10.73
N ARG A 140 18.14 -9.89 -10.40
CA ARG A 140 16.83 -10.23 -10.98
C ARG A 140 15.73 -9.30 -10.47
N VAL A 141 15.91 -8.75 -9.28
CA VAL A 141 14.98 -7.79 -8.65
C VAL A 141 15.33 -6.37 -9.08
N THR A 142 16.60 -5.98 -8.94
CA THR A 142 17.01 -4.60 -9.23
C THR A 142 16.87 -4.23 -10.71
N SER A 143 17.03 -5.17 -11.64
CA SER A 143 16.81 -4.94 -13.06
C SER A 143 15.37 -4.54 -13.42
N VAL A 144 14.37 -4.94 -12.61
CA VAL A 144 12.95 -4.61 -12.84
C VAL A 144 12.69 -3.12 -12.70
N PHE A 145 13.36 -2.47 -11.75
CA PHE A 145 13.11 -1.05 -11.44
C PHE A 145 14.28 -0.12 -11.78
N ALA A 146 15.45 -0.62 -12.18
CA ALA A 146 16.65 0.18 -12.42
C ALA A 146 16.47 1.34 -13.41
N ALA A 147 15.59 1.18 -14.40
CA ALA A 147 15.32 2.20 -15.42
C ALA A 147 14.47 3.39 -14.90
N ASN A 148 13.84 3.26 -13.72
CA ASN A 148 12.90 4.25 -13.21
C ASN A 148 13.61 5.29 -12.35
N ASP A 149 13.79 6.50 -12.87
CA ASP A 149 14.41 7.60 -12.11
C ASP A 149 13.36 8.54 -11.50
N ILE A 150 13.46 8.72 -10.18
CA ILE A 150 12.47 9.49 -9.42
C ILE A 150 12.46 10.98 -9.77
N LYS A 151 13.59 11.56 -10.22
CA LYS A 151 13.64 12.98 -10.63
C LYS A 151 12.98 13.17 -11.98
N GLN A 152 13.26 12.28 -12.94
CA GLN A 152 12.57 12.28 -14.22
C GLN A 152 11.05 12.08 -14.05
N PHE A 153 10.65 11.19 -13.15
CA PHE A 153 9.25 10.99 -12.79
C PHE A 153 8.61 12.25 -12.20
N ALA A 154 9.24 12.89 -11.22
CA ALA A 154 8.74 14.12 -10.62
C ALA A 154 8.56 15.24 -11.66
N ALA A 155 9.52 15.39 -12.58
CA ALA A 155 9.43 16.35 -13.68
C ALA A 155 8.29 16.02 -14.65
N LYS A 156 8.14 14.75 -15.04
CA LYS A 156 7.09 14.27 -15.96
C LYS A 156 5.68 14.56 -15.43
N TYR A 157 5.45 14.35 -14.13
CA TYR A 157 4.14 14.55 -13.49
C TYR A 157 3.99 15.90 -12.76
N LYS A 158 4.99 16.78 -12.85
CA LYS A 158 5.03 18.10 -12.19
C LYS A 158 4.79 18.01 -10.68
N LEU A 159 5.40 17.01 -10.04
CA LEU A 159 5.34 16.81 -8.60
C LEU A 159 6.38 17.69 -7.90
N ASP A 160 6.08 18.09 -6.66
CA ASP A 160 7.05 18.83 -5.85
C ASP A 160 8.22 17.91 -5.44
N GLU A 161 9.40 18.19 -6.00
CA GLU A 161 10.63 17.45 -5.72
C GLU A 161 10.98 17.42 -4.23
N LYS A 162 10.65 18.46 -3.47
CA LYS A 162 10.92 18.50 -2.02
C LYS A 162 10.05 17.49 -1.30
N VAL A 163 8.76 17.42 -1.63
CA VAL A 163 7.82 16.48 -1.02
C VAL A 163 8.19 15.03 -1.37
N ILE A 164 8.56 14.76 -2.62
CA ILE A 164 9.07 13.45 -3.02
C ILE A 164 10.36 13.11 -2.26
N GLY A 165 11.26 14.07 -2.10
CA GLY A 165 12.46 13.92 -1.28
C GLY A 165 12.14 13.60 0.19
N HIS A 166 11.12 14.24 0.77
CA HIS A 166 10.64 13.94 2.12
C HIS A 166 10.10 12.51 2.23
N ILE A 167 9.29 12.04 1.26
CA ILE A 167 8.82 10.65 1.21
C ILE A 167 10.00 9.68 1.24
N VAL A 168 10.96 9.83 0.32
CA VAL A 168 12.12 8.93 0.23
C VAL A 168 12.95 8.95 1.52
N ASN A 169 13.18 10.13 2.10
CA ASN A 169 13.99 10.25 3.30
C ASN A 169 13.28 9.70 4.53
N ASP A 170 12.00 9.93 4.68
CA ASP A 170 11.21 9.43 5.82
C ASP A 170 11.04 7.91 5.74
N LEU A 171 10.73 7.36 4.57
CA LEU A 171 10.67 5.91 4.37
C LEU A 171 12.03 5.24 4.69
N ALA A 172 13.14 5.86 4.25
CA ALA A 172 14.47 5.34 4.56
C ALA A 172 14.86 5.49 6.04
N LYS A 173 14.42 6.57 6.70
CA LYS A 173 14.76 6.85 8.10
C LYS A 173 14.00 5.95 9.07
N TYR A 174 12.72 5.68 8.79
CA TYR A 174 11.81 4.96 9.67
C TYR A 174 11.57 3.52 9.20
N GLN A 175 12.62 2.81 8.75
CA GLN A 175 12.54 1.39 8.43
C GLN A 175 11.99 0.57 9.61
N GLY A 176 11.11 -0.40 9.32
CA GLY A 176 10.36 -1.16 10.32
C GLY A 176 9.24 -0.39 11.04
N GLU A 177 9.14 0.93 10.84
CA GLU A 177 8.09 1.81 11.36
C GLU A 177 7.41 2.62 10.23
N ALA A 178 7.63 2.24 8.98
CA ALA A 178 7.04 2.87 7.80
C ALA A 178 6.19 1.85 7.04
N ILE A 179 5.04 2.29 6.53
CA ILE A 179 4.14 1.40 5.78
C ILE A 179 3.57 2.09 4.53
N VAL A 180 3.51 1.32 3.45
CA VAL A 180 2.92 1.73 2.18
C VAL A 180 1.61 0.97 1.97
N LEU A 181 0.52 1.72 1.77
CA LEU A 181 -0.82 1.20 1.55
C LEU A 181 -1.21 1.41 0.09
N GLY A 182 -1.83 0.40 -0.53
CA GLY A 182 -2.40 0.50 -1.88
C GLY A 182 -3.92 0.40 -1.83
N GLY A 183 -4.62 1.28 -2.54
CA GLY A 183 -6.08 1.26 -2.67
C GLY A 183 -6.61 0.14 -3.56
N ASP A 184 -7.91 -0.12 -3.47
CA ASP A 184 -8.65 -1.15 -4.22
C ASP A 184 -8.68 -0.93 -5.74
N LYS A 185 -8.52 0.32 -6.20
CA LYS A 185 -8.46 0.69 -7.62
C LYS A 185 -7.15 0.28 -8.31
N LEU A 186 -6.14 -0.10 -7.55
CA LEU A 186 -4.83 -0.43 -8.11
C LEU A 186 -4.83 -1.85 -8.70
N PRO A 187 -4.14 -2.07 -9.82
CA PRO A 187 -4.02 -3.39 -10.40
C PRO A 187 -3.14 -4.29 -9.51
N GLU A 188 -3.26 -5.59 -9.74
CA GLU A 188 -2.50 -6.62 -9.01
C GLU A 188 -0.98 -6.39 -9.10
N SER A 189 -0.46 -5.93 -10.25
CA SER A 189 0.96 -5.59 -10.45
C SER A 189 1.45 -4.55 -9.44
N THR A 190 0.69 -3.47 -9.26
CA THR A 190 1.02 -2.40 -8.32
C THR A 190 1.01 -2.91 -6.89
N HIS A 191 0.04 -3.74 -6.50
CA HIS A 191 0.04 -4.33 -5.16
C HIS A 191 1.25 -5.26 -4.91
N ILE A 192 1.69 -6.02 -5.93
CA ILE A 192 2.92 -6.82 -5.81
C ILE A 192 4.14 -5.91 -5.59
N ALA A 193 4.23 -4.80 -6.33
CA ALA A 193 5.31 -3.83 -6.17
C ALA A 193 5.27 -3.14 -4.79
N ILE A 194 4.08 -2.82 -4.28
CA ILE A 194 3.88 -2.28 -2.91
C ILE A 194 4.31 -3.30 -1.86
N ASN A 195 3.96 -4.58 -2.01
CA ASN A 195 4.41 -5.63 -1.11
C ASN A 195 5.94 -5.72 -1.08
N LEU A 196 6.60 -5.71 -2.24
CA LEU A 196 8.06 -5.68 -2.33
C LEU A 196 8.66 -4.43 -1.66
N LEU A 197 8.01 -3.27 -1.81
CA LEU A 197 8.46 -2.04 -1.16
C LEU A 197 8.34 -2.15 0.37
N ASN A 198 7.24 -2.68 0.89
CA ASN A 198 7.11 -2.94 2.33
C ASN A 198 8.15 -3.96 2.83
N GLU A 199 8.40 -5.05 2.11
CA GLU A 199 9.48 -6.01 2.46
C GLU A 199 10.87 -5.35 2.47
N ALA A 200 11.10 -4.36 1.59
CA ALA A 200 12.36 -3.62 1.57
C ALA A 200 12.49 -2.62 2.72
N LEU A 201 11.38 -2.10 3.24
CA LEU A 201 11.36 -1.18 4.38
C LEU A 201 11.52 -1.91 5.72
N GLY A 202 11.21 -3.22 5.77
CA GLY A 202 11.26 -4.04 6.97
C GLY A 202 10.07 -3.81 7.89
#